data_AF-E8RMI0-F1
#
_entry.id   AF-E8RMI0-F1
#
_cell.length_a   1.000
_cell.length_b   1.000
_cell.length_c   1.000
_cell.angle_alpha   90.00
_cell.angle_beta   90.00
_cell.angle_gamma   90.00
#
_symmetry.space_group_name_H-M   'P 1'
#
loop_
_entity.id
_entity.type
_entity.pdbx_description
1 polymer ?
#
loop_
_entity_poly.entity_id
_entity_poly.type
_entity_poly.pdbx_seq_one_letter_code
_entity_poly.pdbx_strand_id
1 'polypeptide(L)'
;MKTGALLVAIVVYTAAGEPGFVRAENLVLLDRPSIPDLFKEQQMHSDIEATGKSFEVVCVIGSSGYLQNCIAFDEGYPDKAYVRNVREYMQTWRYGTRSKTGESVVGKKARFRWQYTLQ
;
A
#
# COMPACT_ATOMS: atom_id res chain seq x y z
N MET A 1 -23.29 -17.51 -11.94
CA MET A 1 -22.83 -16.25 -11.31
C MET A 1 -21.46 -15.94 -11.88
N LYS A 2 -21.28 -14.76 -12.50
CA LYS A 2 -20.00 -14.35 -13.07
C LYS A 2 -19.07 -13.95 -11.91
N THR A 3 -17.99 -14.68 -11.71
CA THR A 3 -16.86 -14.29 -10.86
C THR A 3 -16.27 -12.99 -11.39
N GLY A 4 -16.64 -11.86 -10.78
CA GLY A 4 -15.99 -10.57 -11.03
C GLY A 4 -14.52 -10.69 -10.66
N ALA A 5 -13.64 -10.34 -11.57
CA ALA A 5 -12.20 -10.34 -11.32
C ALA A 5 -11.90 -9.22 -10.32
N LEU A 6 -11.50 -9.61 -9.11
CA LEU A 6 -11.20 -8.65 -8.05
C LEU A 6 -9.86 -7.96 -8.33
N LEU A 7 -9.89 -6.63 -8.52
CA LEU A 7 -8.69 -5.83 -8.75
C LEU A 7 -8.35 -5.02 -7.50
N VAL A 8 -7.31 -5.44 -6.78
CA VAL A 8 -6.70 -4.63 -5.71
C VAL A 8 -5.82 -3.57 -6.37
N ALA A 9 -6.32 -2.34 -6.44
CA ALA A 9 -5.54 -1.21 -6.90
C ALA A 9 -4.74 -0.64 -5.71
N ILE A 10 -3.46 -0.95 -5.67
CA ILE A 10 -2.51 -0.20 -4.85
C ILE A 10 -2.13 1.03 -5.66
N VAL A 11 -2.69 2.17 -5.31
CA VAL A 11 -2.27 3.45 -5.89
C VAL A 11 -1.18 3.99 -4.98
N VAL A 12 0.06 4.01 -5.47
CA VAL A 12 1.11 4.78 -4.80
C VAL A 12 0.74 6.25 -4.99
N TYR A 13 0.26 6.89 -3.93
CA TYR A 13 -0.15 8.28 -3.96
C TYR A 13 0.76 9.06 -3.04
N THR A 14 1.63 9.86 -3.63
CA THR A 14 2.44 10.81 -2.88
C THR A 14 1.96 12.16 -3.34
N ALA A 15 1.38 12.95 -2.44
CA ALA A 15 1.11 14.34 -2.76
C ALA A 15 2.46 14.99 -3.14
N ALA A 16 2.55 15.47 -4.38
CA ALA A 16 3.77 16.07 -4.89
C ALA A 16 4.14 17.27 -4.00
N GLY A 17 5.31 17.21 -3.34
CA GLY A 17 5.87 18.35 -2.60
C GLY A 17 5.78 18.28 -1.07
N GLU A 18 5.28 17.20 -0.47
CA GLU A 18 5.39 17.03 1.00
C GLU A 18 6.85 16.75 1.39
N PRO A 19 7.49 17.58 2.24
CA PRO A 19 8.88 17.40 2.63
C PRO A 19 9.13 16.01 3.21
N GLY A 20 10.18 15.34 2.72
CA GLY A 20 10.55 14.00 3.16
C GLY A 20 9.76 12.86 2.52
N PHE A 21 8.78 13.12 1.64
CA PHE A 21 8.12 12.09 0.85
C PHE A 21 8.80 11.89 -0.51
N VAL A 22 8.92 10.64 -0.93
CA VAL A 22 9.31 10.31 -2.30
C VAL A 22 8.10 10.49 -3.19
N ARG A 23 8.28 11.04 -4.39
CA ARG A 23 7.27 11.03 -5.44
C ARG A 23 7.01 9.60 -5.95
N ALA A 24 5.75 9.22 -6.11
CA ALA A 24 5.31 7.89 -6.51
C ALA A 24 5.92 7.49 -7.86
N GLU A 25 5.96 8.42 -8.82
CA GLU A 25 6.56 8.21 -10.14
C GLU A 25 8.06 7.91 -10.08
N ASN A 26 8.72 8.31 -9.00
CA ASN A 26 10.16 8.16 -8.79
C ASN A 26 10.54 6.89 -8.03
N LEU A 27 9.57 6.16 -7.47
CA LEU A 27 9.82 4.88 -6.82
C LEU A 27 10.04 3.77 -7.85
N VAL A 28 11.00 2.90 -7.55
CA VAL A 28 11.30 1.70 -8.34
C VAL A 28 10.90 0.50 -7.50
N LEU A 29 9.76 -0.13 -7.82
CA LEU A 29 9.36 -1.37 -7.17
C LEU A 29 10.24 -2.50 -7.68
N LEU A 30 10.92 -3.20 -6.78
CA LEU A 30 11.80 -4.33 -7.11
C LEU A 30 11.10 -5.65 -6.89
N ASP A 31 10.39 -5.76 -5.76
CA ASP A 31 9.67 -6.98 -5.40
C ASP A 31 8.37 -6.62 -4.69
N ARG A 32 7.30 -7.23 -5.15
CA ARG A 32 5.98 -7.22 -4.53
C ARG A 32 5.50 -8.67 -4.49
N PRO A 33 5.44 -9.27 -3.29
CA PRO A 33 4.90 -10.61 -3.15
C PRO A 33 3.47 -10.71 -3.71
N SER A 34 3.03 -11.94 -3.96
CA SER A 34 1.62 -12.19 -4.24
C SER A 34 0.76 -11.78 -3.04
N ILE A 35 -0.40 -11.19 -3.30
CA ILE A 35 -1.37 -10.85 -2.25
C ILE A 35 -1.80 -12.16 -1.56
N PRO A 36 -1.59 -12.31 -0.23
CA PRO A 36 -2.02 -13.46 0.54
C PRO A 36 -3.50 -13.80 0.36
N ASP A 37 -3.82 -15.10 0.29
CA ASP A 37 -5.21 -15.57 0.16
C ASP A 37 -6.08 -15.17 1.36
N LEU A 38 -5.49 -15.01 2.55
CA LEU A 38 -6.16 -14.47 3.75
C LEU A 38 -6.86 -13.13 3.48
N PHE A 39 -6.29 -12.28 2.61
CA PHE A 39 -6.93 -11.01 2.25
C PHE A 39 -8.19 -11.21 1.42
N LYS A 40 -8.23 -12.25 0.59
CA LYS A 40 -9.42 -12.62 -0.18
C LYS A 40 -10.52 -13.16 0.74
N GLU A 41 -10.14 -13.96 1.74
CA GLU A 41 -11.09 -14.56 2.70
C GLU A 41 -11.69 -13.52 3.67
N GLN A 42 -10.86 -12.62 4.23
CA GLN A 42 -11.32 -11.52 5.08
C GLN A 42 -12.24 -10.56 4.32
N GLN A 43 -12.01 -10.45 3.01
CA GLN A 43 -12.80 -9.60 2.13
C GLN A 43 -14.18 -10.18 1.82
N MET A 44 -14.30 -11.49 1.57
CA MET A 44 -15.61 -12.15 1.37
C MET A 44 -16.60 -11.92 2.53
N HIS A 45 -16.09 -11.60 3.72
CA HIS A 45 -16.91 -11.29 4.90
C HIS A 45 -17.20 -9.78 5.09
N SER A 46 -16.49 -8.90 4.37
CA SER A 46 -16.52 -7.43 4.55
C SER A 46 -17.30 -6.66 3.45
N ASP A 47 -17.80 -7.37 2.44
CA ASP A 47 -18.01 -6.86 1.06
C ASP A 47 -18.99 -5.68 0.85
N ILE A 48 -19.85 -5.31 1.81
CA ILE A 48 -20.82 -4.22 1.58
C ILE A 48 -20.34 -2.87 2.14
N GLU A 49 -19.85 -2.83 3.39
CA GLU A 49 -19.53 -1.55 4.04
C GLU A 49 -18.17 -0.97 3.64
N ALA A 50 -17.30 -1.80 3.06
CA ALA A 50 -15.96 -1.42 2.63
C ALA A 50 -15.87 -1.04 1.14
N THR A 51 -16.91 -1.35 0.35
CA THR A 51 -16.94 -1.04 -1.09
C THR A 51 -16.88 0.48 -1.31
N GLY A 52 -15.93 0.93 -2.11
CA GLY A 52 -15.68 2.36 -2.37
C GLY A 52 -14.89 3.09 -1.28
N LYS A 53 -14.58 2.44 -0.15
CA LYS A 53 -13.69 2.98 0.87
C LYS A 53 -12.22 2.70 0.54
N SER A 54 -11.37 3.58 1.02
CA SER A 54 -9.91 3.44 0.93
C SER A 54 -9.27 3.91 2.22
N PHE A 55 -8.10 3.39 2.53
CA PHE A 55 -7.25 3.90 3.59
C PHE A 55 -5.84 4.15 3.05
N GLU A 56 -5.06 4.93 3.77
CA GLU A 56 -3.67 5.20 3.41
C GLU A 56 -2.71 4.46 4.34
N VAL A 57 -1.55 4.08 3.82
CA VAL A 57 -0.43 3.58 4.60
C VAL A 57 0.79 4.43 4.25
N VAL A 58 1.49 4.93 5.26
CA VAL A 58 2.74 5.66 5.11
C VAL A 58 3.86 4.84 5.72
N CYS A 59 4.89 4.55 4.93
CA CYS A 59 6.07 3.80 5.37
C CYS A 59 7.36 4.60 5.09
N VAL A 60 8.42 4.27 5.80
CA VAL A 60 9.79 4.74 5.54
C VAL A 60 10.54 3.70 4.71
N ILE A 61 11.33 4.14 3.74
CA ILE A 61 12.15 3.23 2.93
C ILE A 61 13.44 2.92 3.67
N GLY A 62 13.63 1.65 4.06
CA GLY A 62 14.83 1.16 4.72
C GLY A 62 16.04 1.09 3.80
N SER A 63 17.23 0.97 4.37
CA SER A 63 18.50 0.83 3.63
C SER A 63 18.59 -0.46 2.78
N SER A 64 17.81 -1.48 3.12
CA SER A 64 17.66 -2.72 2.34
C SER A 64 16.64 -2.62 1.20
N GLY A 65 15.91 -1.51 1.13
CA GLY A 65 14.78 -1.29 0.22
C GLY A 65 13.44 -1.75 0.77
N TYR A 66 13.41 -2.49 1.89
CA TYR A 66 12.16 -2.88 2.54
C TYR A 66 11.49 -1.68 3.21
N LEU A 67 10.16 -1.66 3.17
CA LEU A 67 9.36 -0.66 3.88
C LEU A 67 9.37 -0.92 5.39
N GLN A 68 9.55 0.14 6.17
CA GLN A 68 9.67 0.13 7.62
C GLN A 68 8.74 1.17 8.24
N ASN A 69 8.47 1.07 9.54
CA ASN A 69 7.69 2.06 10.30
C ASN A 69 6.36 2.44 9.62
N CYS A 70 5.65 1.44 9.09
CA CYS A 70 4.41 1.66 8.38
C CYS A 70 3.27 2.04 9.33
N ILE A 71 2.57 3.13 9.02
CA ILE A 71 1.42 3.66 9.78
C ILE A 71 0.23 3.73 8.84
N ALA A 72 -0.92 3.21 9.27
CA ALA A 72 -2.17 3.28 8.52
C ALA A 72 -3.04 4.46 8.98
N PHE A 73 -3.64 5.15 8.03
CA PHE A 73 -4.64 6.21 8.21
C PHE A 73 -5.95 5.70 7.62
N ASP A 74 -6.81 5.21 8.49
CA ASP A 74 -7.96 4.36 8.14
C ASP A 74 -9.27 4.87 8.73
N GLU A 75 -9.40 6.19 8.87
CA GLU A 75 -10.60 6.85 9.38
C GLU A 75 -11.83 6.38 8.59
N GLY A 76 -12.80 5.79 9.30
CA GLY A 76 -14.03 5.26 8.71
C GLY A 76 -13.93 3.90 7.99
N TYR A 77 -12.74 3.27 7.98
CA TYR A 77 -12.59 1.90 7.47
C TYR A 77 -13.11 0.88 8.50
N PRO A 78 -14.07 -0.01 8.14
CA PRO A 78 -14.77 -0.85 9.10
C PRO A 78 -13.91 -1.99 9.64
N ASP A 79 -13.08 -2.61 8.80
CA ASP A 79 -12.26 -3.75 9.19
C ASP A 79 -10.84 -3.33 9.59
N LYS A 80 -10.64 -3.09 10.90
CA LYS A 80 -9.34 -2.74 11.48
C LYS A 80 -8.34 -3.89 11.44
N ALA A 81 -8.80 -5.14 11.46
CA ALA A 81 -7.91 -6.30 11.35
C ALA A 81 -7.33 -6.37 9.93
N TYR A 82 -8.17 -6.13 8.93
CA TYR A 82 -7.74 -6.04 7.54
C TYR A 82 -6.69 -4.93 7.33
N VAL A 83 -6.95 -3.72 7.85
CA VAL A 83 -5.99 -2.60 7.78
C VAL A 83 -4.64 -2.96 8.39
N ARG A 84 -4.64 -3.59 9.57
CA ARG A 84 -3.41 -4.06 10.24
C ARG A 84 -2.65 -5.06 9.38
N ASN A 85 -3.35 -6.04 8.81
CA ASN A 85 -2.75 -7.08 7.98
C ASN A 85 -2.15 -6.46 6.70
N VAL A 86 -2.83 -5.50 6.06
CA VAL A 86 -2.27 -4.76 4.91
C VAL A 86 -1.00 -4.01 5.32
N ARG A 87 -1.03 -3.26 6.42
CA ARG A 87 0.15 -2.55 6.94
C ARG A 87 1.36 -3.47 7.15
N GLU A 88 1.13 -4.67 7.67
CA GLU A 88 2.18 -5.69 7.88
C GLU A 88 2.66 -6.28 6.57
N TYR A 89 1.74 -6.60 5.66
CA TYR A 89 2.06 -7.06 4.32
C TYR A 89 2.93 -6.06 3.55
N MET A 90 2.67 -4.76 3.67
CA MET A 90 3.48 -3.74 2.98
C MET A 90 4.94 -3.73 3.42
N GLN A 91 5.26 -4.15 4.64
CA GLN A 91 6.66 -4.24 5.10
C GLN A 91 7.45 -5.36 4.39
N THR A 92 6.75 -6.28 3.70
CA THR A 92 7.38 -7.30 2.86
C THR A 92 7.76 -6.80 1.48
N TRP A 93 7.34 -5.59 1.10
CA TRP A 93 7.63 -5.03 -0.22
C TRP A 93 9.01 -4.42 -0.26
N ARG A 94 9.64 -4.53 -1.44
CA ARG A 94 10.99 -4.03 -1.66
C ARG A 94 11.02 -3.02 -2.79
N TYR A 95 11.57 -1.86 -2.48
CA TYR A 95 11.84 -0.78 -3.43
C TYR A 95 13.34 -0.58 -3.64
N GLY A 96 13.70 0.07 -4.74
CA GLY A 96 15.05 0.58 -4.94
C GLY A 96 15.39 1.62 -3.89
N THR A 97 16.65 1.60 -3.43
CA THR A 97 17.18 2.61 -2.49
C THR A 97 17.55 3.93 -3.19
N ARG A 98 17.49 3.94 -4.52
CA ARG A 98 17.58 5.13 -5.37
C ARG A 98 16.30 5.31 -6.17
N SER A 99 15.94 6.58 -6.40
CA SER A 99 14.87 6.95 -7.31
C SER A 99 15.24 6.66 -8.78
N LYS A 100 14.26 6.78 -9.68
CA LYS A 100 14.51 6.79 -11.14
C LYS A 100 15.48 7.89 -11.61
N THR A 101 15.64 8.96 -10.83
CA THR A 101 16.59 10.05 -11.11
C THR A 101 17.96 9.85 -10.45
N GLY A 102 18.15 8.73 -9.73
CA GLY A 102 19.43 8.38 -9.08
C GLY A 102 19.63 8.93 -7.67
N GLU A 103 18.71 9.76 -7.17
CA GLU A 103 18.75 10.28 -5.80
C GLU A 103 18.48 9.19 -4.76
N SER A 104 19.11 9.29 -3.59
CA SER A 104 18.76 8.40 -2.48
C SER A 104 17.31 8.62 -2.02
N VAL A 105 16.61 7.52 -1.79
CA VAL A 105 15.27 7.50 -1.18
C VAL A 105 15.25 6.83 0.19
N VAL A 106 16.39 6.36 0.69
CA VAL A 106 16.52 5.78 2.03
C VAL A 106 16.14 6.83 3.08
N GLY A 107 15.33 6.44 4.06
CA GLY A 107 14.82 7.30 5.11
C GLY A 107 13.68 8.23 4.66
N LYS A 108 13.38 8.33 3.37
CA LYS A 108 12.22 9.06 2.87
C LYS A 108 10.94 8.24 3.08
N LYS A 109 9.82 8.95 3.19
CA LYS A 109 8.48 8.38 3.35
C LYS A 109 7.86 8.06 1.98
N ALA A 110 7.09 6.99 1.91
CA ALA A 110 6.24 6.64 0.79
C ALA A 110 4.81 6.48 1.30
N ARG A 111 3.84 7.09 0.61
CA ARG A 111 2.42 7.00 0.92
C ARG A 111 1.72 6.15 -0.12
N PHE A 112 0.86 5.26 0.35
CA PHE A 112 0.17 4.26 -0.43
C PHE A 112 -1.30 4.35 -0.11
N ARG A 113 -2.14 4.45 -1.13
CA ARG A 113 -3.58 4.35 -0.98
C ARG A 113 -4.01 2.93 -1.32
N TRP A 114 -4.60 2.27 -0.33
CA TRP A 114 -5.22 0.98 -0.52
C TRP A 114 -6.70 1.21 -0.81
N GLN A 115 -7.14 0.86 -2.02
CA GLN A 115 -8.53 1.00 -2.43
C GLN A 115 -9.06 -0.30 -3.01
N TYR A 116 -10.32 -0.55 -2.72
CA TYR A 116 -11.11 -1.60 -3.33
C TYR A 116 -12.03 -1.04 -4.40
N THR A 117 -12.04 -1.72 -5.54
CA THR A 117 -12.96 -1.46 -6.65
C THR A 117 -13.55 -2.79 -7.09
N LEU A 118 -14.87 -2.90 -7.07
CA LEU A 118 -15.58 -3.97 -7.77
C LEU A 118 -15.46 -3.69 -9.28
N GLN A 119 -15.10 -4.72 -10.06
CA GLN A 119 -15.17 -4.68 -11.53
C GLN A 119 -16.41 -5.42 -12.03
#